data_AF-A0A6A5RSX9-F1
#
_entry.id   AF-A0A6A5RSX9-F1
#
_cell.length_a   1.000
_cell.length_b   1.000
_cell.length_c   1.000
_cell.angle_alpha   90.00
_cell.angle_beta   90.00
_cell.angle_gamma   90.00
#
_symmetry.space_group_name_H-M   'P 1'
#
loop_
_entity.id
_entity.type
_entity.pdbx_description
1 polymer ?
#
loop_
_entity_poly.entity_id
_entity_poly.type
_entity_poly.pdbx_seq_one_letter_code
_entity_poly.pdbx_strand_id
1 'polypeptide(L)'
;MSPEAFKQTLQSVMSTYEQDQLVTKTTVILSKPDDWERWLFVRKDTADRDGLWPYIDPGLSAEELRELQDEKPQEKPWWRFKKTQVSKEEQEDIDIEDLSAEEISVYNMWTRKYERDKARWLQKEKALRSFNSKIARTINVKHLDLIVDCSSPYS
;
A
#
# COMPACT_ATOMS: atom_id res chain seq x y z
N MET A 1 46.35 9.20 7.41
CA MET A 1 45.14 8.97 8.23
C MET A 1 45.20 7.56 8.79
N SER A 2 45.05 7.37 10.10
CA SER A 2 45.15 6.04 10.74
C SER A 2 43.86 5.23 10.51
N PRO A 3 43.93 3.90 10.33
CA PRO A 3 42.75 3.03 10.20
C PRO A 3 41.73 3.21 11.34
N GLU A 4 42.23 3.57 12.52
CA GLU A 4 41.40 3.77 13.71
C GLU A 4 40.57 5.07 13.63
N ALA A 5 41.13 6.12 13.01
CA ALA A 5 40.43 7.39 12.79
C ALA A 5 39.30 7.21 11.76
N PHE A 6 39.49 6.33 10.76
CA PHE A 6 38.47 6.02 9.78
C PHE A 6 37.29 5.25 10.39
N LYS A 7 37.57 4.26 11.25
CA LYS A 7 36.54 3.53 12.00
C LYS A 7 35.74 4.43 12.94
N GLN A 8 36.41 5.32 13.68
CA GLN A 8 35.73 6.29 14.55
C GLN A 8 34.84 7.26 13.77
N THR A 9 35.28 7.68 12.59
CA THR A 9 34.48 8.53 11.70
C THR A 9 33.25 7.79 11.20
N LEU A 10 33.38 6.54 10.75
CA LEU A 10 32.22 5.74 10.33
C LEU A 10 31.26 5.45 11.48
N GLN A 11 31.77 5.21 12.68
CA GLN A 11 30.95 4.97 13.86
C GLN A 11 30.20 6.24 14.30
N SER A 12 30.83 7.42 14.18
CA SER A 12 30.18 8.71 14.41
C SER A 12 29.15 9.04 13.34
N VAL A 13 29.41 8.72 12.07
CA VAL A 13 28.46 8.90 10.95
C VAL A 13 27.27 7.94 11.08
N MET A 14 27.48 6.68 11.46
CA MET A 14 26.37 5.75 11.70
C MET A 14 25.58 6.13 12.96
N SER A 15 26.25 6.57 14.04
CA SER A 15 25.57 7.04 15.25
C SER A 15 24.76 8.32 15.02
N THR A 16 25.23 9.22 14.15
CA THR A 16 24.45 10.41 13.76
C THR A 16 23.28 10.03 12.85
N TYR A 17 23.45 9.06 11.96
CA TYR A 17 22.35 8.50 11.17
C TYR A 17 21.28 7.84 12.05
N GLU A 18 21.69 7.09 13.08
CA GLU A 18 20.77 6.46 14.04
C GLU A 18 20.10 7.49 14.97
N GLN A 19 20.82 8.55 15.37
CA GLN A 19 20.24 9.66 16.12
C GLN A 19 19.26 10.50 15.29
N ASP A 20 19.54 10.72 14.00
CA ASP A 20 18.60 11.40 13.09
C ASP A 20 17.35 10.55 12.81
N GLN A 21 17.46 9.21 12.83
CA GLN A 21 16.29 8.33 12.80
C GLN A 21 15.49 8.33 14.10
N LEU A 22 16.10 8.74 15.22
CA LEU A 22 15.46 8.93 16.52
C LEU A 22 14.90 10.35 16.74
N VAL A 23 15.10 11.28 15.78
CA VAL A 23 14.40 12.56 15.78
C VAL A 23 12.91 12.27 15.66
N THR A 24 12.20 12.66 16.71
CA THR A 24 10.76 12.55 16.90
C THR A 24 10.05 12.88 15.59
N LYS A 25 9.26 11.94 15.03
CA LYS A 25 8.41 12.16 13.84
C LYS A 25 7.59 13.43 14.07
N THR A 26 8.10 14.55 13.59
CA THR A 26 7.48 15.85 13.81
C THR A 26 6.24 15.84 12.95
N THR A 27 5.09 15.78 13.60
CA THR A 27 3.81 15.86 12.89
C THR A 27 3.74 17.27 12.32
N VAL A 28 4.07 17.42 11.04
CA VAL A 28 3.93 18.70 10.33
C VAL A 28 2.44 18.97 10.18
N ILE A 29 1.98 20.13 10.66
CA ILE A 29 0.60 20.59 10.52
C ILE A 29 0.58 21.59 9.37
N LEU A 30 -0.26 21.34 8.35
CA LEU A 30 -0.51 22.28 7.27
C LEU A 30 -1.38 23.41 7.81
N SER A 31 -0.77 24.54 8.15
CA SER A 31 -1.46 25.72 8.66
C SER A 31 -1.33 26.95 7.77
N LYS A 32 -0.31 27.00 6.92
CA LYS A 32 -0.10 28.08 5.95
C LYS A 32 0.51 27.52 4.66
N PRO A 33 0.43 28.25 3.53
CA PRO A 33 0.98 27.79 2.25
C PRO A 33 2.46 27.37 2.31
N ASP A 34 3.29 28.06 3.09
CA ASP A 34 4.72 27.72 3.26
C ASP A 34 4.97 26.31 3.84
N ASP A 35 3.99 25.73 4.53
CA ASP A 35 4.12 24.40 5.13
C ASP A 35 3.92 23.29 4.10
N TRP A 36 3.40 23.61 2.91
CA TRP A 36 2.97 22.64 1.90
C TRP A 36 4.06 21.65 1.52
N GLU A 37 5.25 22.13 1.17
CA GLU A 37 6.35 21.27 0.70
C GLU A 37 6.78 20.28 1.80
N ARG A 38 6.95 20.76 3.04
CA ARG A 38 7.33 19.92 4.18
C ARG A 38 6.21 18.94 4.55
N TRP A 39 4.97 19.39 4.53
CA TRP A 39 3.82 18.56 4.83
C TRP A 39 3.68 17.43 3.79
N LEU A 40 3.74 17.78 2.50
CA LEU A 40 3.67 16.83 1.40
C LEU A 40 4.82 15.83 1.43
N PHE A 41 6.04 16.26 1.74
CA PHE A 41 7.19 15.36 1.91
C PHE A 41 6.93 14.28 2.97
N VAL A 42 6.44 14.66 4.16
CA VAL A 42 6.14 13.69 5.23
C VAL A 42 4.96 12.78 4.86
N ARG A 43 3.97 13.31 4.12
CA ARG A 43 2.86 12.49 3.59
C ARG A 43 3.36 11.48 2.56
N LYS A 44 4.22 11.89 1.63
CA LYS A 44 4.86 11.00 0.66
C LYS A 44 5.68 9.90 1.32
N ASP A 45 6.57 10.23 2.24
CA ASP A 45 7.34 9.23 3.01
C ASP A 45 6.43 8.21 3.72
N THR A 46 5.34 8.70 4.32
CA THR A 46 4.36 7.81 4.98
C THR A 46 3.68 6.88 3.98
N ALA A 47 3.31 7.38 2.80
CA ALA A 47 2.65 6.63 1.76
C ALA A 47 3.58 5.62 1.09
N ASP A 48 4.82 6.01 0.79
CA ASP A 48 5.84 5.14 0.19
C ASP A 48 6.13 3.93 1.08
N ARG A 49 6.27 4.13 2.40
CA ARG A 49 6.46 3.01 3.36
C ARG A 49 5.30 2.01 3.32
N ASP A 50 4.09 2.50 3.13
CA ASP A 50 2.87 1.68 3.09
C ASP A 50 2.54 1.21 1.64
N GLY A 51 3.38 1.55 0.66
CA GLY A 51 3.23 1.19 -0.76
C GLY A 51 2.03 1.85 -1.43
N LEU A 52 1.61 3.03 -0.97
CA LEU A 52 0.38 3.72 -1.39
C LEU A 52 0.59 4.80 -2.44
N TRP A 53 1.81 5.34 -2.57
CA TRP A 53 2.06 6.52 -3.43
C TRP A 53 1.50 6.41 -4.86
N PRO A 54 1.61 5.26 -5.55
CA PRO A 54 1.04 5.12 -6.91
C PRO A 54 -0.48 5.32 -7.03
N TYR A 55 -1.22 5.31 -5.92
CA TYR A 55 -2.69 5.49 -5.91
C TYR A 55 -3.13 6.86 -5.38
N ILE A 56 -2.21 7.69 -4.89
CA ILE A 56 -2.56 8.96 -4.22
C ILE A 56 -1.63 10.12 -4.59
N ASP A 57 -0.74 9.95 -5.57
CA ASP A 57 0.20 11.00 -5.98
C ASP A 57 -0.58 12.20 -6.56
N PRO A 58 -0.59 13.36 -5.88
CA PRO A 58 -1.32 14.53 -6.37
C PRO A 58 -0.69 15.16 -7.62
N GLY A 59 0.51 14.74 -8.02
CA GLY A 59 1.18 15.18 -9.25
C GLY A 59 0.75 14.42 -10.50
N LEU A 60 0.04 13.29 -10.36
CA LEU A 60 -0.54 12.55 -11.48
C LEU A 60 -1.93 13.12 -11.81
N SER A 61 -2.48 12.79 -12.99
CA SER A 61 -3.90 13.00 -13.29
C SER A 61 -4.76 11.81 -12.83
N ALA A 62 -6.07 11.98 -12.75
CA ALA A 62 -6.99 10.92 -12.34
C ALA A 62 -6.87 9.66 -13.22
N GLU A 63 -6.59 9.84 -14.52
CA GLU A 63 -6.44 8.76 -15.49
C GLU A 63 -5.11 8.01 -15.35
N GLU A 64 -4.08 8.65 -14.79
CA GLU A 64 -2.76 8.06 -14.57
C GLU A 64 -2.61 7.40 -13.20
N LEU A 65 -3.48 7.77 -12.24
CA LEU A 65 -3.53 7.14 -10.94
C LEU A 65 -3.97 5.68 -11.07
N ARG A 66 -3.23 4.80 -10.40
CA ARG A 66 -3.65 3.41 -10.29
C ARG A 66 -4.84 3.31 -9.36
N GLU A 67 -5.74 2.37 -9.63
CA GLU A 67 -6.78 2.01 -8.67
C GLU A 67 -6.34 0.84 -7.81
N LEU A 68 -6.42 0.99 -6.48
CA LEU A 68 -6.12 -0.12 -5.57
C LEU A 68 -7.07 -1.31 -5.80
N GLN A 69 -8.28 -1.08 -6.32
CA GLN A 69 -9.25 -2.13 -6.63
C GLN A 69 -8.77 -3.05 -7.76
N ASP A 70 -7.95 -2.56 -8.69
CA ASP A 70 -7.40 -3.37 -9.79
C ASP A 70 -6.42 -4.43 -9.28
N GLU A 71 -5.77 -4.18 -8.15
CA GLU A 71 -4.87 -5.15 -7.51
C GLU A 71 -5.61 -6.19 -6.66
N LYS A 72 -6.92 -6.05 -6.47
CA LYS A 72 -7.70 -6.99 -5.67
C LYS A 72 -7.61 -8.38 -6.30
N PRO A 73 -7.05 -9.37 -5.58
CA PRO A 73 -6.95 -10.72 -6.13
C PRO A 73 -8.33 -11.28 -6.44
N GLN A 74 -8.45 -11.91 -7.60
CA GLN A 74 -9.70 -12.53 -8.04
C GLN A 74 -9.71 -14.01 -7.68
N GLU A 75 -10.85 -14.46 -7.16
CA GLU A 75 -11.07 -15.88 -6.92
C GLU A 75 -11.18 -16.62 -8.24
N LYS A 76 -10.66 -17.84 -8.27
CA LYS A 76 -10.80 -18.73 -9.42
C LYS A 76 -11.83 -19.80 -9.06
N PRO A 77 -12.81 -20.04 -9.94
CA PRO A 77 -13.75 -21.15 -9.75
C PRO A 77 -13.03 -22.50 -9.87
N TRP A 78 -13.55 -23.52 -9.20
CA TRP A 78 -12.85 -24.82 -9.06
C TRP A 78 -12.58 -25.53 -10.39
N TRP A 79 -13.47 -25.37 -11.38
CA TRP A 79 -13.27 -25.94 -12.72
C TRP A 79 -11.97 -25.47 -13.40
N ARG A 80 -11.39 -24.32 -13.01
CA ARG A 80 -10.09 -23.84 -13.54
C ARG A 80 -8.92 -24.71 -13.13
N PHE A 81 -9.09 -25.57 -12.12
CA PHE A 81 -8.06 -26.49 -11.63
C PHE A 81 -8.22 -27.89 -12.20
N LYS A 82 -9.30 -28.17 -12.94
CA LYS A 82 -9.47 -29.41 -13.67
C LYS A 82 -8.42 -29.53 -14.77
N LYS A 83 -7.81 -30.70 -14.89
CA LYS A 83 -6.90 -31.05 -15.99
C LYS A 83 -7.66 -31.33 -17.28
N THR A 84 -8.83 -31.92 -17.15
CA THR A 84 -9.72 -32.22 -18.28
C THR A 84 -10.49 -30.97 -18.67
N GLN A 85 -10.70 -30.79 -19.98
CA GLN A 85 -11.54 -29.70 -20.48
C GLN A 85 -12.99 -29.96 -20.08
N VAL A 86 -13.58 -28.98 -19.41
CA VAL A 86 -14.96 -29.01 -18.92
C VAL A 86 -15.82 -28.15 -19.84
N SER A 87 -16.99 -28.65 -20.25
CA SER A 87 -17.96 -27.86 -21.02
C SER A 87 -18.47 -26.66 -20.22
N LYS A 88 -19.11 -25.68 -20.85
CA LYS A 88 -19.57 -24.49 -20.13
C LYS A 88 -20.70 -24.84 -19.16
N GLU A 89 -21.52 -25.81 -19.55
CA GLU A 89 -22.66 -26.32 -18.79
C GLU A 89 -22.21 -27.03 -17.50
N GLU A 90 -21.11 -27.78 -17.54
CA GLU A 90 -20.57 -28.49 -16.38
C GLU A 90 -19.74 -27.59 -15.44
N GLN A 91 -19.33 -26.40 -15.86
CA GLN A 91 -18.48 -25.51 -15.05
C GLN A 91 -19.16 -24.99 -13.79
N GLU A 92 -20.47 -24.77 -13.84
CA GLU A 92 -21.25 -24.24 -12.71
C GLU A 92 -21.49 -25.30 -11.63
N ASP A 93 -21.44 -26.58 -12.00
CA ASP A 93 -21.73 -27.71 -11.12
C ASP A 93 -20.48 -28.33 -10.47
N ILE A 94 -19.28 -27.96 -10.94
CA ILE A 94 -18.04 -28.51 -10.37
C ILE A 94 -17.84 -27.97 -8.96
N ASP A 95 -17.72 -28.89 -8.01
CA ASP A 95 -17.36 -28.64 -6.63
C ASP A 95 -15.90 -29.08 -6.35
N ILE A 96 -15.39 -28.70 -5.18
CA ILE A 96 -14.09 -29.14 -4.67
C ILE A 96 -13.97 -30.66 -4.58
N GLU A 97 -15.08 -31.37 -4.31
CA GLU A 97 -15.13 -32.82 -4.22
C GLU A 97 -14.85 -33.52 -5.55
N ASP A 98 -15.08 -32.84 -6.66
CA ASP A 98 -14.81 -33.38 -8.00
C ASP A 98 -13.32 -33.34 -8.34
N LEU A 99 -12.49 -32.60 -7.59
CA LEU A 99 -11.07 -32.49 -7.86
C LEU A 99 -10.31 -33.75 -7.43
N SER A 100 -9.47 -34.27 -8.30
CA SER A 100 -8.50 -35.31 -7.95
C SER A 100 -7.46 -34.80 -6.95
N ALA A 101 -6.76 -35.71 -6.26
CA ALA A 101 -5.73 -35.35 -5.29
C ALA A 101 -4.62 -34.43 -5.88
N GLU A 102 -4.27 -34.63 -7.15
CA GLU A 102 -3.30 -33.79 -7.84
C GLU A 102 -3.85 -32.38 -8.13
N GLU A 103 -5.10 -32.26 -8.55
CA GLU A 103 -5.77 -30.98 -8.80
C GLU A 103 -5.99 -30.20 -7.50
N ILE A 104 -6.33 -30.90 -6.41
CA ILE A 104 -6.39 -30.35 -5.05
C ILE A 104 -5.03 -29.78 -4.63
N SER A 105 -3.91 -30.44 -4.97
CA SER A 105 -2.57 -29.94 -4.68
C SER A 105 -2.30 -28.59 -5.38
N VAL A 106 -2.64 -28.49 -6.68
CA VAL A 106 -2.52 -27.26 -7.46
C VAL A 106 -3.43 -26.16 -6.90
N TYR A 107 -4.69 -26.50 -6.59
CA TYR A 107 -5.63 -25.58 -5.94
C TYR A 107 -5.07 -25.05 -4.62
N ASN A 108 -4.58 -25.91 -3.74
CA ASN A 108 -4.00 -25.50 -2.45
C ASN A 108 -2.79 -24.58 -2.61
N MET A 109 -1.92 -24.84 -3.59
CA MET A 109 -0.80 -23.94 -3.90
C MET A 109 -1.29 -22.57 -4.38
N TRP A 110 -2.32 -22.55 -5.23
CA TRP A 110 -2.95 -21.31 -5.68
C TRP A 110 -3.64 -20.57 -4.53
N THR A 111 -4.41 -21.24 -3.69
CA THR A 111 -5.11 -20.65 -2.53
C THR A 111 -4.14 -19.99 -1.58
N ARG A 112 -3.02 -20.64 -1.26
CA ARG A 112 -1.95 -20.03 -0.43
C ARG A 112 -1.36 -18.77 -1.05
N LYS A 113 -1.28 -18.69 -2.39
CA LYS A 113 -0.83 -17.48 -3.09
C LYS A 113 -1.93 -16.41 -3.03
N TYR A 114 -3.16 -16.77 -3.38
CA TYR A 114 -4.33 -15.90 -3.35
C TYR A 114 -4.52 -15.26 -1.98
N GLU A 115 -4.47 -16.03 -0.89
CA GLU A 115 -4.59 -15.52 0.48
C GLU A 115 -3.47 -14.54 0.84
N ARG A 116 -2.22 -14.83 0.45
CA ARG A 116 -1.08 -13.92 0.66
C ARG A 116 -1.25 -12.61 -0.09
N ASP A 117 -1.66 -12.68 -1.35
CA ASP A 117 -1.89 -11.51 -2.18
C ASP A 117 -3.09 -10.70 -1.63
N LYS A 118 -4.15 -11.39 -1.17
CA LYS A 118 -5.34 -10.77 -0.56
C LYS A 118 -5.00 -10.08 0.76
N ALA A 119 -4.15 -10.70 1.58
CA ALA A 119 -3.67 -10.11 2.82
C ALA A 119 -2.85 -8.83 2.55
N ARG A 120 -1.98 -8.84 1.55
CA ARG A 120 -1.23 -7.64 1.13
C ARG A 120 -2.15 -6.54 0.63
N TRP A 121 -3.15 -6.89 -0.18
CA TRP A 121 -4.15 -5.94 -0.66
C TRP A 121 -4.98 -5.33 0.49
N LEU A 122 -5.46 -6.15 1.43
CA LEU A 122 -6.17 -5.68 2.64
C LEU A 122 -5.30 -4.78 3.51
N GLN A 123 -4.00 -5.07 3.61
CA GLN A 123 -3.05 -4.23 4.33
C GLN A 123 -2.95 -2.83 3.67
N LYS A 124 -2.83 -2.77 2.34
CA LYS A 124 -2.86 -1.50 1.60
C LYS A 124 -4.19 -0.76 1.77
N GLU A 125 -5.31 -1.46 1.69
CA GLU A 125 -6.64 -0.86 1.86
C GLU A 125 -6.79 -0.22 3.25
N LYS A 126 -6.38 -0.94 4.30
CA LYS A 126 -6.35 -0.43 5.67
C LYS A 126 -5.39 0.76 5.81
N ALA A 127 -4.22 0.68 5.19
CA ALA A 127 -3.24 1.75 5.21
C ALA A 127 -3.78 3.02 4.52
N LEU A 128 -4.49 2.89 3.40
CA LEU A 128 -5.12 3.99 2.69
C LEU A 128 -6.18 4.70 3.55
N ARG A 129 -7.06 3.95 4.22
CA ARG A 129 -8.04 4.54 5.17
C ARG A 129 -7.35 5.28 6.33
N SER A 130 -6.28 4.69 6.86
CA SER A 130 -5.45 5.30 7.91
C SER A 130 -4.74 6.55 7.40
N PHE A 131 -4.28 6.55 6.14
CA PHE A 131 -3.61 7.67 5.50
C PHE A 131 -4.57 8.86 5.34
N ASN A 132 -5.79 8.63 4.86
CA ASN A 132 -6.83 9.66 4.77
C ASN A 132 -7.14 10.25 6.16
N SER A 133 -7.21 9.41 7.19
CA SER A 133 -7.38 9.86 8.57
C SER A 133 -6.19 10.72 9.06
N LYS A 134 -4.97 10.41 8.62
CA LYS A 134 -3.78 11.22 8.94
C LYS A 134 -3.81 12.56 8.21
N ILE A 135 -4.23 12.61 6.95
CA ILE A 135 -4.41 13.88 6.22
C ILE A 135 -5.32 14.81 7.02
N ALA A 136 -6.51 14.34 7.37
CA ALA A 136 -7.49 15.14 8.12
C ALA A 136 -6.95 15.64 9.48
N ARG A 137 -6.11 14.86 10.17
CA ARG A 137 -5.52 15.25 11.47
C ARG A 137 -4.31 16.16 11.36
N THR A 138 -3.74 16.31 10.17
CA THR A 138 -2.51 17.10 9.95
C THR A 138 -2.77 18.39 9.19
N ILE A 139 -4.03 18.78 9.05
CA ILE A 139 -4.46 20.06 8.51
C ILE A 139 -5.04 20.88 9.65
N ASN A 140 -4.73 22.18 9.69
CA ASN A 140 -5.29 23.07 10.70
C ASN A 140 -6.83 23.10 10.57
N VAL A 141 -7.53 23.05 11.71
CA VAL A 141 -9.01 23.01 11.75
C VAL A 141 -9.66 24.15 10.97
N LYS A 142 -9.01 25.31 10.89
CA LYS A 142 -9.48 26.50 10.15
C LYS A 142 -9.46 26.34 8.62
N HIS A 143 -8.88 25.25 8.12
CA HIS A 143 -8.74 24.94 6.70
C HIS A 143 -9.36 23.58 6.34
N LEU A 144 -10.01 22.90 7.29
CA LEU A 144 -10.67 21.62 7.00
C LEU A 144 -11.86 21.78 6.05
N ASP A 145 -12.56 22.91 6.13
CA ASP A 145 -13.62 23.30 5.19
C ASP A 145 -13.16 23.30 3.73
N LEU A 146 -11.87 23.56 3.46
CA LEU A 146 -11.30 23.53 2.12
C LEU A 146 -11.13 22.12 1.54
N ILE A 147 -11.21 21.06 2.36
CA ILE A 147 -10.96 19.67 1.94
C ILE A 147 -12.11 18.71 2.25
N VAL A 148 -13.06 19.09 3.11
CA VAL A 148 -14.18 18.23 3.52
C VAL A 148 -15.10 17.90 2.35
N ASP A 149 -15.27 18.82 1.40
CA ASP A 149 -16.11 18.63 0.22
C ASP A 149 -15.33 18.12 -1.01
N CYS A 150 -14.00 18.01 -0.91
CA CYS A 150 -13.16 17.46 -1.97
C CYS A 150 -13.25 15.92 -1.96
N SER A 151 -14.24 15.40 -2.67
CA SER A 151 -14.36 13.95 -2.93
C SER A 151 -13.28 13.41 -3.85
N SER A 152 -12.60 14.29 -4.60
CA SER A 152 -11.48 13.98 -5.49
C SER A 152 -10.39 15.08 -5.38
N PRO A 153 -9.10 14.73 -5.52
CA PRO A 153 -8.02 15.72 -5.60
C PRO A 153 -8.10 16.65 -6.84
N TYR A 154 -9.02 16.39 -7.77
CA TYR A 154 -9.27 17.20 -8.98
C TYR A 154 -10.65 17.87 -9.02
N SER A 155 -11.37 17.89 -7.89
CA SER A 155 -12.66 18.57 -7.76
C SER A 155 -12.52 20.09 -7.72
#